data_AF-A0A098LII9-F1
#
_entry.id   AF-A0A098LII9-F1
#
_cell.length_a   1.000
_cell.length_b   1.000
_cell.length_c   1.000
_cell.angle_alpha   90.00
_cell.angle_beta   90.00
_cell.angle_gamma   90.00
#
_symmetry.space_group_name_H-M   'P 1'
#
loop_
_entity.id
_entity.type
_entity.pdbx_description
1 polymer ?
#
loop_
_entity_poly.entity_id
_entity_poly.type
_entity_poly.pdbx_seq_one_letter_code
_entity_poly.pdbx_strand_id
1 'polypeptide(L)'
;MIEIVALYFLLKNLGKIAKEKGQSSLQWIIFGFLAWICGELSGIVLVLNFIGQEYFIFSMFFGIGMAYLFFLIVKSKLQGLPDTEN
;
A
#
# COMPACT_ATOMS: atom_id res chain seq x y z
N MET A 1 -15.10 -3.17 -1.41
CA MET A 1 -15.66 -2.85 -0.07
C MET A 1 -14.92 -3.58 1.07
N ILE A 2 -14.66 -4.90 1.00
CA ILE A 2 -13.81 -5.59 1.99
C ILE A 2 -12.37 -5.04 2.00
N GLU A 3 -11.85 -4.68 0.83
CA GLU A 3 -10.52 -4.10 0.66
C GLU A 3 -10.25 -2.87 1.54
N ILE A 4 -11.23 -1.96 1.66
CA ILE A 4 -11.09 -0.75 2.48
C ILE A 4 -10.93 -1.10 3.96
N VAL A 5 -11.60 -2.16 4.42
CA VAL A 5 -11.45 -2.65 5.80
C VAL A 5 -10.04 -3.19 6.01
N ALA A 6 -9.52 -3.99 5.07
CA ALA A 6 -8.14 -4.48 5.12
C ALA A 6 -7.14 -3.32 5.13
N LEU A 7 -7.32 -2.35 4.22
CA LEU A 7 -6.49 -1.15 4.14
C LEU A 7 -6.50 -0.38 5.46
N TYR A 8 -7.65 -0.19 6.09
CA TYR A 8 -7.74 0.49 7.39
C TYR A 8 -6.85 -0.19 8.46
N PHE A 9 -6.92 -1.53 8.58
CA PHE A 9 -6.07 -2.26 9.53
C PHE A 9 -4.59 -2.18 9.17
N LEU A 10 -4.25 -2.25 7.89
CA LEU A 10 -2.88 -2.12 7.39
C LEU A 10 -2.30 -0.73 7.71
N LEU A 11 -3.06 0.33 7.46
CA LEU A 11 -2.65 1.70 7.78
C LEU A 11 -2.55 1.93 9.28
N LYS A 12 -3.49 1.40 10.08
CA LYS A 12 -3.43 1.48 11.54
C LYS A 12 -2.16 0.80 12.08
N ASN A 13 -1.80 -0.37 11.55
CA ASN A 13 -0.56 -1.05 11.90
C ASN A 13 0.67 -0.23 11.49
N LEU A 14 0.68 0.30 10.26
CA LEU A 14 1.78 1.14 9.77
C LEU A 14 2.01 2.38 10.65
N GLY A 15 0.92 3.03 11.10
CA GLY A 15 1.00 4.13 12.05
C GLY A 15 1.57 3.73 13.41
N LYS A 16 1.25 2.52 13.90
CA LYS A 16 1.84 1.97 15.14
C LYS A 16 3.35 1.79 15.00
N ILE A 17 3.79 1.14 13.91
CA ILE A 17 5.22 0.95 13.61
C ILE A 17 5.93 2.32 13.52
N ALA A 18 5.29 3.32 12.90
CA ALA A 18 5.86 4.65 12.80
C ALA A 18 6.08 5.30 14.16
N LYS A 19 5.11 5.18 15.09
CA LYS A 19 5.27 5.68 16.46
C LYS A 19 6.38 4.97 17.22
N GLU A 20 6.49 3.65 17.09
CA GLU A 20 7.57 2.86 17.72
C GLU A 20 8.95 3.33 17.23
N LYS A 21 9.04 3.72 15.96
CA LYS A 21 10.25 4.31 15.34
C LYS A 21 10.42 5.82 15.51
N GLY A 22 9.59 6.46 16.34
CA GLY A 22 9.70 7.91 16.62
C GLY A 22 9.33 8.79 15.43
N GLN A 23 8.69 8.21 14.41
CA GLN A 23 8.23 8.90 13.22
C GLN A 23 6.77 9.38 13.38
N SER A 24 6.39 10.38 12.59
CA SER A 24 5.00 10.85 12.55
C SER A 24 4.07 9.77 11.99
N SER A 25 3.20 9.24 12.86
CA SER A 25 2.19 8.24 12.50
C SER A 25 1.32 8.68 11.31
N LEU A 26 0.92 9.95 11.28
CA LEU A 26 0.01 10.47 10.26
C LEU A 26 0.68 10.47 8.88
N GLN A 27 1.94 10.89 8.83
CA GLN A 27 2.71 10.94 7.59
C GLN A 27 2.83 9.55 6.94
N TRP A 28 3.14 8.52 7.74
CA TRP A 28 3.27 7.16 7.23
C TRP A 28 1.95 6.53 6.85
N ILE A 29 0.86 6.85 7.56
CA ILE A 29 -0.50 6.46 7.15
C ILE A 29 -0.84 7.05 5.77
N ILE A 30 -0.54 8.34 5.55
CA ILE A 30 -0.78 9.00 4.26
C ILE A 30 0.06 8.35 3.15
N PHE A 31 1.35 8.10 3.40
CA PHE A 31 2.21 7.43 2.42
C PHE A 31 1.73 6.02 2.08
N GLY A 32 1.31 5.24 3.08
CA GLY A 32 0.73 3.91 2.85
C GLY A 32 -0.55 3.97 2.03
N PHE A 33 -1.43 4.93 2.30
CA PHE A 33 -2.68 5.13 1.58
C PHE A 33 -2.43 5.54 0.11
N LEU A 34 -1.54 6.50 -0.12
CA LEU A 34 -1.15 6.92 -1.46
C LEU A 34 -0.50 5.77 -2.23
N ALA A 35 0.39 5.02 -1.60
CA ALA A 35 1.02 3.85 -2.22
C ALA A 35 -0.01 2.79 -2.61
N TRP A 36 -1.03 2.55 -1.79
CA TRP A 36 -2.13 1.64 -2.11
C TRP A 36 -2.84 2.06 -3.39
N ILE A 37 -3.33 3.30 -3.45
CA ILE A 37 -4.05 3.84 -4.61
C ILE A 37 -3.16 3.82 -5.86
N CYS A 38 -1.90 4.23 -5.74
CA CYS A 38 -0.96 4.19 -6.86
C CYS A 38 -0.75 2.76 -7.37
N GLY A 39 -0.60 1.78 -6.46
CA GLY A 39 -0.44 0.38 -6.82
C GLY A 39 -1.68 -0.16 -7.53
N GLU A 40 -2.88 0.09 -7.00
CA GLU A 40 -4.14 -0.35 -7.60
C GLU A 40 -4.32 0.18 -9.02
N LEU A 41 -4.17 1.50 -9.19
CA LEU A 41 -4.29 2.15 -10.50
C LEU A 41 -3.21 1.66 -11.46
N SER A 42 -1.96 1.52 -11.01
CA SER A 42 -0.88 1.03 -11.86
C SER A 42 -1.14 -0.40 -12.34
N GLY A 43 -1.65 -1.28 -11.47
CA GLY A 43 -1.96 -2.66 -11.83
C GLY A 43 -3.09 -2.75 -12.87
N ILE A 44 -4.16 -1.98 -12.68
CA ILE A 44 -5.25 -1.91 -13.66
C ILE A 44 -4.75 -1.39 -15.01
N VAL A 45 -4.01 -0.28 -15.00
CA VAL A 45 -3.44 0.33 -16.22
C VAL A 45 -2.52 -0.65 -16.94
N LEU A 46 -1.65 -1.37 -16.21
CA LEU A 46 -0.75 -2.36 -16.81
C LEU A 46 -1.51 -3.49 -17.49
N VAL A 47 -2.51 -4.07 -16.83
CA VAL A 47 -3.28 -5.18 -17.43
C VAL A 47 -4.05 -4.71 -18.66
N LEU A 48 -4.75 -3.59 -18.59
CA LEU A 48 -5.59 -3.13 -19.69
C LEU A 48 -4.79 -2.68 -20.91
N ASN A 49 -3.58 -2.14 -20.73
CA ASN A 49 -2.75 -1.67 -21.84
C ASN A 49 -1.86 -2.77 -22.44
N PHE A 50 -1.37 -3.72 -21.63
CA PHE A 50 -0.40 -4.72 -22.09
C PHE A 50 -1.02 -6.09 -22.38
N ILE A 51 -2.14 -6.44 -21.72
CA ILE A 51 -2.81 -7.74 -21.91
C ILE A 51 -4.04 -7.58 -22.80
N GLY A 52 -4.93 -6.65 -22.43
CA GLY A 52 -6.16 -6.39 -23.19
C GLY A 52 -7.33 -5.98 -22.29
N GLN A 53 -8.34 -5.33 -22.90
CA GLN A 53 -9.50 -4.82 -22.17
C GLN A 53 -10.50 -5.92 -21.77
N GLU A 54 -10.49 -7.05 -22.47
CA GLU A 54 -11.29 -8.24 -22.18
C GLU A 54 -10.94 -8.87 -20.82
N TYR A 55 -9.77 -8.54 -20.27
CA TYR A 55 -9.29 -9.01 -18.97
C TYR A 55 -9.63 -8.05 -17.82
N PHE A 56 -10.68 -7.24 -17.95
CA PHE A 56 -11.06 -6.24 -16.95
C PHE A 56 -11.23 -6.80 -15.54
N ILE A 57 -11.91 -7.94 -15.37
CA ILE A 57 -12.07 -8.58 -14.05
C ILE A 57 -10.71 -8.99 -13.47
N PHE A 58 -9.84 -9.58 -14.29
CA PHE A 58 -8.49 -9.93 -13.88
C PHE A 58 -7.66 -8.70 -13.48
N SER A 59 -7.83 -7.57 -14.19
CA SER A 59 -7.15 -6.32 -13.88
C SER A 59 -7.47 -5.79 -12.47
N MET A 60 -8.69 -6.02 -11.98
CA MET A 60 -9.09 -5.63 -10.61
C MET A 60 -8.32 -6.44 -9.55
N PHE A 61 -8.26 -7.77 -9.71
CA PHE A 61 -7.51 -8.62 -8.78
C PHE A 61 -6.01 -8.33 -8.83
N PHE A 62 -5.48 -8.11 -10.03
CA PHE A 62 -4.08 -7.73 -10.22
C PHE A 62 -3.78 -6.37 -9.58
N GLY A 63 -4.69 -5.40 -9.73
CA GLY A 63 -4.64 -4.09 -9.07
C GLY A 63 -4.50 -4.22 -7.55
N ILE A 64 -5.35 -5.02 -6.90
CA ILE A 64 -5.27 -5.27 -5.45
C ILE A 64 -3.90 -5.87 -5.06
N GLY A 65 -3.40 -6.82 -5.85
CA GLY A 65 -2.06 -7.40 -5.65
C GLY A 65 -0.95 -6.34 -5.72
N MET A 66 -1.02 -5.46 -6.72
CA MET A 66 -0.08 -4.34 -6.89
C MET A 66 -0.19 -3.30 -5.76
N ALA A 67 -1.40 -2.99 -5.31
CA ALA A 67 -1.65 -2.12 -4.16
C ALA A 67 -0.98 -2.65 -2.89
N TYR A 68 -1.12 -3.96 -2.64
CA TYR A 68 -0.45 -4.61 -1.51
C TYR A 68 1.07 -4.59 -1.64
N LEU A 69 1.62 -4.83 -2.84
CA LEU A 69 3.06 -4.74 -3.09
C LEU A 69 3.60 -3.33 -2.81
N PHE A 70 2.93 -2.29 -3.29
CA PHE A 70 3.31 -0.90 -3.04
C PHE A 70 3.24 -0.55 -1.55
N PHE A 71 2.21 -1.01 -0.85
CA PHE A 71 2.11 -0.88 0.60
C PHE A 71 3.31 -1.56 1.32
N LEU A 72 3.70 -2.76 0.90
CA LEU A 72 4.85 -3.46 1.47
C LEU A 72 6.17 -2.71 1.25
N ILE A 73 6.34 -2.04 0.11
CA ILE A 73 7.52 -1.18 -0.14
C ILE A 73 7.57 -0.04 0.89
N VAL A 74 6.44 0.64 1.13
CA VAL A 74 6.36 1.71 2.16
C VAL A 74 6.64 1.14 3.55
N LYS A 75 6.04 0.00 3.89
CA LYS A 75 6.26 -0.68 5.18
C LYS A 75 7.73 -1.06 5.37
N SER A 76 8.36 -1.64 4.34
CA SER A 76 9.77 -2.02 4.38
C SER A 76 10.67 -0.80 4.58
N LYS A 77 10.38 0.31 3.89
CA LYS A 77 11.12 1.57 4.06
C LYS A 77 10.98 2.12 5.49
N LEU A 78 9.77 2.09 6.07
CA LEU A 78 9.56 2.49 7.46
C LEU A 78 10.33 1.56 8.40
N GLN A 79 10.25 0.24 8.18
CA GLN A 79 10.91 -0.76 9.02
C GLN A 79 12.44 -0.62 9.02
N GLY A 80 13.03 -0.15 7.92
CA GLY A 80 14.46 0.11 7.80
C GLY A 80 14.95 1.41 8.46
N LEU A 81 14.05 2.25 9.01
CA LEU A 81 14.48 3.43 9.78
C LEU A 81 15.00 3.03 11.17
N PRO A 82 15.96 3.79 11.73
CA PRO A 82 16.49 3.54 13.07
C PRO A 82 15.39 3.67 14.12
N ASP A 83 15.46 2.85 15.16
CA ASP A 83 14.57 2.95 16.30
C ASP A 83 14.96 4.14 17.19
N THR A 84 13.97 4.73 17.85
CA THR A 84 14.16 5.93 18.70
C THR A 84 14.96 5.65 19.97
N GLU A 85 15.21 4.38 20.30
CA GLU A 85 16.04 3.98 21.44
C GLU A 85 17.49 3.77 20.98
N ASN A 86 18.25 4.86 20.95
CA ASN A 86 19.69 4.90 21.19
C ASN A 86 19.93 5.73 22.46
#